data_AF-A0A0A9VS55-F1
#
_entry.id   AF-A0A0A9VS55-F1
#
_cell.length_a   1.000
_cell.length_b   1.000
_cell.length_c   1.000
_cell.angle_alpha   90.00
_cell.angle_beta   90.00
_cell.angle_gamma   90.00
#
_symmetry.space_group_name_H-M   'P 1'
#
loop_
_entity.id
_entity.type
_entity.pdbx_description
1 polymer ?
#
loop_
_entity_poly.entity_id
_entity_poly.type
_entity_poly.pdbx_seq_one_letter_code
_entity_poly.pdbx_strand_id
1 'polypeptide(L)'
;GRLIKLHNHATSSQALDSLHSKCQQEGPCKNGSCMGSIVYTNTKQQVRSKEEVLKHAKDFLDQYFASIRRANSPAHEARWEEVQKEVNKTGTYDLSETELVYGSKLAWRNAPRCIGRIQWAKLQVFDCRHITTTSGMFEAICNHIKYSTNKGNVRSAITVFPQRTDGKHD
;
A
#
# COMPACT_ATOMS: atom_id res chain seq x y z
N GLY A 1 5.75 20.82 -9.95
CA GLY A 1 7.02 20.07 -9.87
C GLY A 1 7.65 20.00 -11.25
N ARG A 2 8.98 19.88 -11.33
CA ARG A 2 9.71 19.70 -12.59
C ARG A 2 9.31 18.35 -13.22
N LEU A 3 9.02 18.33 -14.51
CA LEU A 3 8.73 17.08 -15.24
C LEU A 3 10.03 16.36 -15.58
N ILE A 4 10.04 15.03 -15.47
CA ILE A 4 11.16 14.19 -15.93
C ILE A 4 10.78 13.55 -17.26
N LYS A 5 11.65 13.68 -18.26
CA LYS A 5 11.45 13.11 -19.59
C LYS A 5 12.09 11.73 -19.66
N LEU A 6 11.30 10.72 -20.02
CA LEU A 6 11.73 9.35 -20.25
C LEU A 6 11.72 9.06 -21.75
N HIS A 7 12.75 8.38 -22.24
CA HIS A 7 12.91 8.06 -23.64
C HIS A 7 13.06 6.55 -23.85
N ASN A 8 12.32 6.02 -24.81
CA ASN A 8 12.51 4.66 -25.30
C ASN A 8 13.40 4.71 -26.55
N HIS A 9 14.61 4.17 -26.45
CA HIS A 9 15.58 4.18 -27.55
C HIS A 9 15.22 3.27 -28.72
N ALA A 10 14.37 2.26 -28.52
CA ALA A 10 13.96 1.34 -29.59
C ALA A 10 12.83 1.90 -30.46
N THR A 11 11.91 2.66 -29.86
CA THR A 11 10.73 3.22 -30.56
C THR A 11 10.79 4.73 -30.77
N SER A 12 11.83 5.39 -30.24
CA SER A 12 11.96 6.85 -30.13
C SER A 12 10.84 7.55 -29.36
N SER A 13 9.89 6.81 -28.77
CA SER A 13 8.76 7.37 -28.03
C SER A 13 9.22 8.03 -26.73
N GLN A 14 8.46 9.02 -26.27
CA GLN A 14 8.76 9.77 -25.06
C GLN A 14 7.58 9.75 -24.10
N ALA A 15 7.87 9.68 -22.80
CA ALA A 15 6.91 9.84 -21.72
C ALA A 15 7.36 10.94 -20.76
N LEU A 16 6.41 11.62 -20.13
CA LEU A 16 6.67 12.65 -19.13
C LEU A 16 6.20 12.14 -17.76
N ASP A 17 7.13 12.04 -16.82
CA ASP A 17 6.84 11.66 -15.44
C ASP A 17 6.62 12.91 -14.59
N SER A 18 5.41 13.01 -14.03
CA SER A 18 5.04 13.95 -12.97
C SER A 18 4.78 13.26 -11.63
N LEU A 19 4.71 11.93 -11.59
CA LEU A 19 4.32 11.17 -10.41
C LEU A 19 5.46 11.08 -9.39
N HIS A 20 6.72 11.13 -9.83
CA HIS A 20 7.89 11.12 -8.94
C HIS A 20 7.86 12.23 -7.89
N SER A 21 7.22 13.37 -8.18
CA SER A 21 7.12 14.47 -7.21
C SER A 21 6.19 14.18 -6.03
N LYS A 22 5.43 13.07 -6.08
CA LYS A 22 4.61 12.58 -4.96
C LYS A 22 5.35 11.58 -4.07
N CYS A 23 6.61 11.26 -4.38
CA CYS A 23 7.38 10.30 -3.60
C CYS A 23 7.66 10.86 -2.19
N GLN A 24 7.12 10.20 -1.17
CA GLN A 24 7.36 10.55 0.25
C GLN A 24 8.55 9.80 0.84
N GLN A 25 9.05 8.78 0.14
CA GLN A 25 10.17 7.94 0.59
C GLN A 25 11.45 8.34 -0.12
N GLU A 26 12.55 8.40 0.61
CA GLU A 26 13.86 8.58 0.01
C GLU A 26 14.27 7.33 -0.75
N GLY A 27 14.82 7.53 -1.96
CA GLY A 27 15.42 6.45 -2.73
C GLY A 27 16.73 5.97 -2.11
N PRO A 28 17.27 4.83 -2.55
CA PRO A 28 18.50 4.27 -2.00
C PRO A 28 19.77 5.05 -2.36
N CYS A 29 19.70 5.93 -3.36
CA CYS A 29 20.84 6.69 -3.85
C CYS A 29 21.21 7.82 -2.89
N LYS A 30 22.51 8.07 -2.72
CA LYS A 30 23.05 9.16 -1.89
C LYS A 30 23.64 10.24 -2.78
N ASN A 31 23.87 11.44 -2.22
CA ASN A 31 24.55 12.51 -2.94
C ASN A 31 25.91 12.01 -3.49
N GLY A 32 26.05 12.04 -4.82
CA GLY A 32 27.26 11.61 -5.52
C GLY A 32 27.38 10.10 -5.79
N SER A 33 26.42 9.26 -5.38
CA SER A 33 26.50 7.81 -5.64
C SER A 33 25.13 7.14 -5.88
N CYS A 34 25.04 6.38 -6.97
CA CYS A 34 23.87 5.59 -7.32
C CYS A 34 23.94 4.21 -6.67
N MET A 35 22.90 3.83 -5.94
CA MET A 35 22.78 2.54 -5.26
C MET A 35 21.72 1.63 -5.90
N GLY A 36 21.39 1.88 -7.18
CA GLY A 36 20.27 1.22 -7.87
C GLY A 36 20.45 -0.29 -8.07
N SER A 37 21.70 -0.78 -8.10
CA SER A 37 22.02 -2.21 -8.21
C SER A 37 22.00 -2.97 -6.88
N ILE A 38 21.85 -2.26 -5.76
CA ILE A 38 21.88 -2.89 -4.43
C ILE A 38 20.54 -3.56 -4.13
N VAL A 39 20.62 -4.85 -3.80
CA VAL A 39 19.48 -5.62 -3.29
C VAL A 39 19.44 -5.47 -1.77
N TYR A 40 18.65 -4.52 -1.29
CA TYR A 40 18.40 -4.38 0.15
C TYR A 40 17.57 -5.55 0.67
N THR A 41 18.07 -6.18 1.73
CA THR A 41 17.34 -7.17 2.52
C THR A 41 17.01 -6.55 3.87
N ASN A 42 15.75 -6.16 4.05
CA ASN A 42 15.12 -5.83 5.32
C ASN A 42 15.51 -4.49 5.99
N THR A 43 14.53 -3.58 6.09
CA THR A 43 14.56 -2.44 7.02
C THR A 43 13.74 -2.81 8.25
N LYS A 44 14.34 -2.74 9.44
CA LYS A 44 13.59 -2.87 10.71
C LYS A 44 12.50 -1.81 10.71
N GLN A 45 11.25 -2.23 10.60
CA GLN A 45 10.11 -1.33 10.68
C GLN A 45 9.92 -0.93 12.15
N GLN A 46 9.99 0.38 12.42
CA GLN A 46 9.76 0.94 13.75
C GLN A 46 8.28 1.27 13.94
N VAL A 47 7.84 1.32 15.20
CA VAL A 47 6.50 1.85 15.54
C VAL A 47 6.48 3.34 15.19
N ARG A 48 5.44 3.77 14.48
CA ARG A 48 5.29 5.14 14.00
C ARG A 48 4.74 6.04 15.12
N SER A 49 5.15 7.31 15.14
CA SER A 49 4.53 8.30 16.04
C SER A 49 3.12 8.67 15.56
N LYS A 50 2.30 9.26 16.43
CA LYS A 50 0.95 9.73 16.07
C LYS A 50 0.99 10.73 14.92
N GLU A 51 1.98 11.63 14.95
CA GLU A 51 2.17 12.67 13.94
C GLU A 51 2.49 12.05 12.57
N GLU A 52 3.34 11.02 12.55
CA GLU A 52 3.66 10.29 11.33
C GLU A 52 2.45 9.49 10.82
N VAL A 53 1.71 8.83 11.71
CA VAL A 53 0.47 8.11 11.36
C VAL A 53 -0.55 9.07 10.74
N LEU A 54 -0.79 10.22 11.36
CA LEU A 54 -1.72 11.24 10.84
C LEU A 54 -1.29 11.77 9.47
N LYS A 55 0.01 12.06 9.28
CA LYS A 55 0.55 12.50 7.99
C LYS A 55 0.28 11.47 6.89
N HIS A 56 0.61 10.21 7.13
CA HIS A 56 0.42 9.13 6.15
C HIS A 56 -1.07 8.79 5.94
N ALA A 57 -1.88 8.84 6.99
CA ALA A 57 -3.32 8.61 6.91
C ALA A 57 -4.00 9.67 6.02
N LYS A 58 -3.62 10.95 6.19
CA LYS A 58 -4.17 12.03 5.36
C LYS A 58 -3.86 11.84 3.88
N ASP A 59 -2.59 11.56 3.55
CA ASP A 59 -2.16 11.32 2.17
C ASP A 59 -2.89 10.11 1.57
N PHE A 60 -3.04 9.02 2.32
CA PHE A 60 -3.77 7.84 1.89
C PHE A 60 -5.26 8.14 1.63
N LEU A 61 -5.94 8.82 2.55
CA LEU A 61 -7.35 9.16 2.40
C LEU A 61 -7.58 10.11 1.22
N ASP A 62 -6.71 11.10 1.01
CA ASP A 62 -6.75 11.98 -0.15
C ASP A 62 -6.67 11.18 -1.46
N GLN A 63 -5.76 10.20 -1.53
CA GLN A 63 -5.62 9.31 -2.68
C GLN A 63 -6.86 8.43 -2.88
N TYR A 64 -7.37 7.83 -1.80
CA TYR A 64 -8.56 6.98 -1.82
C TYR A 64 -9.79 7.75 -2.31
N PHE A 65 -10.12 8.87 -1.68
CA PHE A 65 -11.28 9.69 -2.04
C PHE A 65 -11.16 10.31 -3.43
N ALA A 66 -9.96 10.70 -3.87
CA ALA A 66 -9.73 11.10 -5.25
C ALA A 66 -10.03 9.96 -6.24
N SER A 67 -9.64 8.71 -5.92
CA SER A 67 -9.83 7.57 -6.82
C SER A 67 -11.30 7.22 -7.07
N ILE A 68 -12.17 7.45 -6.06
CA ILE A 68 -13.61 7.22 -6.15
C ILE A 68 -14.38 8.49 -6.55
N ARG A 69 -13.68 9.55 -7.00
CA ARG A 69 -14.27 10.84 -7.41
C ARG A 69 -15.09 11.52 -6.30
N ARG A 70 -14.65 11.39 -5.05
CA ARG A 70 -15.28 12.00 -3.86
C ARG A 70 -14.31 12.85 -3.03
N ALA A 71 -13.24 13.34 -3.65
CA ALA A 71 -12.34 14.31 -3.02
C ALA A 71 -13.12 15.53 -2.53
N ASN A 72 -12.73 16.05 -1.36
CA ASN A 72 -13.37 17.19 -0.66
C ASN A 72 -14.89 17.07 -0.46
N SER A 73 -15.42 15.83 -0.43
CA SER A 73 -16.83 15.62 -0.10
C SER A 73 -17.06 15.61 1.41
N PRO A 74 -18.29 15.83 1.91
CA PRO A 74 -18.58 15.73 3.34
C PRO A 74 -18.19 14.38 3.95
N ALA A 75 -18.29 13.29 3.18
CA ALA A 75 -17.84 11.97 3.62
C ALA A 75 -16.31 11.87 3.75
N HIS A 76 -15.56 12.60 2.92
CA HIS A 76 -14.11 12.67 3.01
C HIS A 76 -13.68 13.41 4.28
N GLU A 77 -14.29 14.57 4.54
CA GLU A 77 -14.02 15.38 5.72
C GLU A 77 -14.40 14.62 7.01
N ALA A 78 -15.59 14.01 7.04
CA ALA A 78 -16.04 13.22 8.18
C ALA A 78 -15.11 12.03 8.46
N ARG A 79 -14.68 11.30 7.42
CA ARG A 79 -13.72 10.19 7.57
C ARG A 79 -12.37 10.68 8.08
N TRP A 80 -11.91 11.85 7.63
CA TRP A 80 -10.67 12.43 8.13
C TRP A 80 -10.76 12.78 9.63
N GLU A 81 -11.86 13.42 10.05
CA GLU A 81 -12.07 13.72 11.47
C GLU A 81 -12.15 12.47 12.35
N GLU A 82 -12.81 11.41 11.86
CA GLU A 82 -12.90 10.11 12.53
C GLU A 82 -11.50 9.53 12.77
N VAL A 83 -10.68 9.46 11.72
CA VAL A 83 -9.30 8.96 11.80
C VAL A 83 -8.45 9.80 12.73
N GLN A 84 -8.59 11.14 12.70
CA GLN A 84 -7.87 12.01 13.64
C GLN A 84 -8.23 11.69 15.10
N LYS A 85 -9.53 11.53 15.40
CA LYS A 85 -10.00 11.18 16.74
C LYS A 85 -9.46 9.82 17.18
N GLU A 86 -9.49 8.83 16.30
CA GLU A 86 -9.03 7.47 16.59
C GLU A 86 -7.52 7.42 16.86
N VAL A 87 -6.70 8.07 16.02
CA VAL A 87 -5.24 8.13 16.20
C VAL A 87 -4.87 8.89 17.47
N ASN A 88 -5.55 10.00 17.75
CA ASN A 88 -5.32 10.76 18.98
C ASN A 88 -5.62 9.92 20.22
N LYS A 89 -6.68 9.10 20.18
CA LYS A 89 -7.11 8.23 21.29
C LYS A 89 -6.22 6.99 21.45
N THR A 90 -5.92 6.28 20.36
CA THR A 90 -5.34 4.93 20.41
C THR A 90 -3.89 4.85 19.91
N GLY A 91 -3.42 5.87 19.18
CA GLY A 91 -2.13 5.85 18.50
C GLY A 91 -2.16 5.32 17.07
N THR A 92 -3.27 4.68 16.64
CA THR A 92 -3.46 4.13 15.30
C THR A 92 -4.91 4.32 14.84
N TYR A 93 -5.26 3.77 13.68
CA TYR A 93 -6.64 3.68 13.20
C TYR A 93 -6.86 2.42 12.37
N ASP A 94 -8.11 2.01 12.23
CA ASP A 94 -8.49 0.91 11.34
C ASP A 94 -8.99 1.40 9.98
N LEU A 95 -8.53 0.73 8.92
CA LEU A 95 -9.07 0.90 7.58
C LEU A 95 -10.47 0.31 7.46
N SER A 96 -11.35 0.96 6.70
CA SER A 96 -12.54 0.28 6.18
C SER A 96 -12.15 -0.83 5.19
N GLU A 97 -13.05 -1.77 4.93
CA GLU A 97 -12.82 -2.84 3.95
C GLU A 97 -12.48 -2.27 2.56
N THR A 98 -13.21 -1.23 2.13
CA THR A 98 -12.97 -0.58 0.83
C THR A 98 -11.62 0.13 0.76
N GLU A 99 -11.20 0.75 1.86
CA GLU A 99 -9.87 1.36 1.98
C GLU A 99 -8.78 0.27 1.94
N LEU A 100 -8.98 -0.85 2.63
CA LEU A 100 -8.04 -1.97 2.64
C LEU A 100 -7.86 -2.57 1.23
N VAL A 101 -8.95 -2.77 0.51
CA VAL A 101 -8.93 -3.27 -0.87
C VAL A 101 -8.19 -2.29 -1.79
N TYR A 102 -8.48 -1.00 -1.66
CA TYR A 102 -7.80 0.05 -2.42
C TYR A 102 -6.29 0.07 -2.13
N GLY A 103 -5.91 0.10 -0.85
CA GLY A 103 -4.52 0.12 -0.41
C GLY A 103 -3.72 -1.08 -0.89
N SER A 104 -4.32 -2.28 -0.81
CA SER A 104 -3.70 -3.53 -1.29
C SER A 104 -3.39 -3.49 -2.80
N LYS A 105 -4.36 -3.04 -3.60
CA LYS A 105 -4.20 -2.91 -5.06
C LYS A 105 -3.20 -1.82 -5.43
N LEU A 106 -3.27 -0.68 -4.75
CA LEU A 106 -2.36 0.45 -4.96
C LEU A 106 -0.92 0.07 -4.62
N ALA A 107 -0.70 -0.67 -3.52
CA ALA A 107 0.63 -1.16 -3.14
C ALA A 107 1.24 -2.04 -4.24
N TRP A 108 0.46 -2.96 -4.83
CA TRP A 108 0.94 -3.76 -5.96
C TRP A 108 1.22 -2.90 -7.20
N ARG A 109 0.33 -1.95 -7.54
CA ARG A 109 0.56 -0.99 -8.64
C ARG A 109 1.84 -0.17 -8.44
N ASN A 110 2.21 0.11 -7.20
CA ASN A 110 3.37 0.92 -6.85
C ASN A 110 4.64 0.09 -6.59
N ALA A 111 4.61 -1.24 -6.73
CA ALA A 111 5.77 -2.09 -6.46
C ALA A 111 6.77 -2.07 -7.64
N PRO A 112 7.86 -1.28 -7.62
CA PRO A 112 8.67 -0.97 -8.82
C PRO A 112 9.38 -2.19 -9.42
N ARG A 113 9.58 -3.25 -8.62
CA ARG A 113 10.22 -4.51 -9.03
C ARG A 113 9.28 -5.55 -9.65
N CYS A 114 7.96 -5.31 -9.68
CA CYS A 114 6.99 -6.26 -10.25
C CYS A 114 6.74 -5.99 -11.74
N ILE A 115 7.06 -6.95 -12.62
CA ILE A 115 6.75 -6.84 -14.05
C ILE A 115 5.25 -7.06 -14.34
N GLY A 116 4.56 -7.86 -13.52
CA GLY A 116 3.15 -8.25 -13.70
C GLY A 116 2.11 -7.19 -13.31
N ARG A 117 2.51 -5.93 -13.12
CA ARG A 117 1.63 -4.85 -12.61
C ARG A 117 0.44 -4.54 -13.51
N ILE A 118 0.40 -4.96 -14.77
CA ILE A 118 -0.78 -4.75 -15.62
C ILE A 118 -2.06 -5.37 -15.02
N GLN A 119 -1.93 -6.40 -14.18
CA GLN A 119 -3.05 -7.06 -13.50
C GLN A 119 -3.44 -6.43 -12.16
N TRP A 120 -2.82 -5.32 -11.73
CA TRP A 120 -2.93 -4.77 -10.37
C TRP A 120 -4.36 -4.60 -9.84
N ALA A 121 -5.30 -4.25 -10.72
CA ALA A 121 -6.71 -4.04 -10.37
C ALA A 121 -7.47 -5.35 -10.09
N LYS A 122 -7.00 -6.48 -10.64
CA LYS A 122 -7.55 -7.84 -10.50
C LYS A 122 -6.84 -8.58 -9.35
N LEU A 123 -7.04 -8.10 -8.14
CA LEU A 123 -6.52 -8.71 -6.91
C LEU A 123 -7.70 -9.04 -5.98
N GLN A 124 -7.79 -10.31 -5.56
CA GLN A 124 -8.66 -10.70 -4.46
C GLN A 124 -8.01 -10.33 -3.13
N VAL A 125 -8.76 -9.72 -2.23
CA VAL A 125 -8.29 -9.41 -0.88
C VAL A 125 -9.10 -10.25 0.10
N PHE A 126 -8.42 -10.97 0.98
CA PHE A 126 -9.02 -11.65 2.11
C PHE A 126 -8.71 -10.83 3.37
N ASP A 127 -9.76 -10.26 3.97
CA ASP A 127 -9.66 -9.51 5.22
C ASP A 127 -9.66 -10.50 6.40
N CYS A 128 -8.48 -10.72 6.96
CA CYS A 128 -8.24 -11.61 8.10
C CYS A 128 -7.72 -10.82 9.31
N ARG A 129 -8.00 -9.50 9.39
CA ARG A 129 -7.56 -8.64 10.50
C ARG A 129 -8.17 -9.01 11.86
N HIS A 130 -9.19 -9.87 11.88
CA HIS A 130 -9.82 -10.39 13.08
C HIS A 130 -9.16 -11.68 13.63
N ILE A 131 -8.22 -12.28 12.89
CA ILE A 131 -7.59 -13.55 13.27
C ILE A 131 -6.51 -13.31 14.32
N THR A 132 -6.62 -13.99 15.47
CA THR A 132 -5.73 -13.81 16.63
C THR A 132 -4.95 -15.07 17.01
N THR A 133 -5.10 -16.16 16.26
CA THR A 133 -4.48 -17.46 16.59
C THR A 133 -3.71 -18.02 15.40
N THR A 134 -2.65 -18.78 15.70
CA THR A 134 -1.84 -19.47 14.68
C THR A 134 -2.67 -20.45 13.85
N SER A 135 -3.60 -21.18 14.49
CA SER A 135 -4.50 -22.09 13.77
C SER A 135 -5.43 -21.35 12.81
N GLY A 136 -5.98 -20.20 13.22
CA GLY A 136 -6.79 -19.37 12.33
C GLY A 136 -5.96 -18.84 11.15
N MET A 137 -4.70 -18.45 11.37
CA MET A 137 -3.81 -18.05 10.29
C MET A 137 -3.55 -19.20 9.31
N PHE A 138 -3.30 -20.41 9.82
CA PHE A 138 -3.12 -21.60 9.00
C PHE A 138 -4.33 -21.84 8.09
N GLU A 139 -5.54 -21.82 8.64
CA GLU A 139 -6.77 -22.00 7.87
C GLU A 139 -6.96 -20.90 6.81
N ALA A 140 -6.70 -19.64 7.15
CA ALA A 140 -6.77 -18.52 6.21
C ALA A 140 -5.76 -18.68 5.05
N ILE A 141 -4.55 -19.16 5.33
CA ILE A 141 -3.53 -19.45 4.32
C ILE A 141 -3.96 -20.64 3.44
N CYS A 142 -4.50 -21.71 4.01
CA CYS A 142 -5.03 -22.83 3.23
C CYS A 142 -6.15 -22.39 2.29
N ASN A 143 -7.07 -21.53 2.77
CA ASN A 143 -8.13 -20.95 1.96
C ASN A 143 -7.57 -20.08 0.83
N HIS A 144 -6.55 -19.25 1.12
CA HIS A 144 -5.83 -18.47 0.12
C HIS A 144 -5.24 -19.37 -0.96
N ILE A 145 -4.47 -20.39 -0.59
CA ILE A 145 -3.80 -21.29 -1.55
C ILE A 145 -4.86 -21.99 -2.43
N LYS A 146 -5.91 -22.54 -1.83
CA LYS A 146 -7.00 -23.17 -2.57
C LYS A 146 -7.65 -22.20 -3.56
N TYR A 147 -7.91 -20.97 -3.15
CA TYR A 147 -8.46 -19.93 -4.02
C TYR A 147 -7.50 -19.57 -5.16
N SER A 148 -6.24 -19.33 -4.85
CA SER A 148 -5.23 -18.84 -5.80
C SER A 148 -4.81 -19.91 -6.80
N THR A 149 -4.69 -21.17 -6.38
CA THR A 149 -4.35 -22.30 -7.26
C THR A 149 -5.46 -22.61 -8.25
N ASN A 150 -6.72 -22.57 -7.82
CA ASN A 150 -7.91 -22.67 -8.69
C ASN A 150 -7.81 -23.73 -9.80
N LYS A 151 -7.41 -24.96 -9.45
CA LYS A 151 -7.23 -26.08 -10.39
C LYS A 151 -6.34 -25.76 -11.61
N GLY A 152 -5.33 -24.91 -11.43
CA GLY A 152 -4.39 -24.48 -12.47
C GLY A 152 -4.72 -23.14 -13.13
N ASN A 153 -5.95 -22.62 -12.99
CA ASN A 153 -6.31 -21.29 -13.49
C ASN A 153 -6.00 -20.21 -12.44
N VAL A 154 -4.71 -19.92 -12.27
CA VAL A 154 -4.17 -19.13 -11.16
C VAL A 154 -4.86 -17.76 -11.03
N ARG A 155 -5.20 -17.38 -9.79
CA ARG A 155 -5.79 -16.09 -9.44
C ARG A 155 -4.90 -15.36 -8.44
N SER A 156 -4.66 -14.07 -8.67
CA SER A 156 -3.94 -13.22 -7.73
C SER A 156 -4.82 -12.93 -6.50
N ALA A 157 -4.28 -13.21 -5.32
CA ALA A 157 -4.89 -12.85 -4.05
C ALA A 157 -3.86 -12.33 -3.05
N ILE A 158 -4.34 -11.64 -2.02
CA ILE A 158 -3.60 -11.28 -0.81
C ILE A 158 -4.47 -11.56 0.42
N THR A 159 -3.88 -12.07 1.48
CA THR A 159 -4.52 -12.22 2.79
C THR A 159 -3.89 -11.22 3.74
N VAL A 160 -4.70 -10.35 4.35
CA VAL A 160 -4.24 -9.32 5.27
C VAL A 160 -4.59 -9.72 6.69
N PHE A 161 -3.57 -9.94 7.50
CA PHE A 161 -3.66 -10.24 8.94
C PHE A 161 -3.71 -8.95 9.78
N PRO A 162 -3.92 -9.03 11.11
CA PRO A 162 -3.94 -7.84 11.95
C PRO A 162 -2.73 -6.95 11.72
N GLN A 163 -2.95 -5.63 11.73
CA GLN A 163 -1.87 -4.68 11.59
C GLN A 163 -1.00 -4.65 12.86
N ARG A 164 0.28 -4.35 12.69
CA ARG A 164 1.20 -4.14 13.81
C ARG A 164 0.66 -3.08 14.78
N THR A 165 0.84 -3.33 16.06
CA THR A 165 0.51 -2.41 17.16
C THR A 165 1.78 -1.82 17.79
N ASP A 166 2.30 -2.46 18.83
CA ASP A 166 3.44 -2.01 19.64
C ASP A 166 4.80 -2.56 19.18
N GLY A 167 4.82 -3.32 18.08
CA GLY A 167 6.00 -3.98 17.53
C GLY A 167 6.46 -5.22 18.32
N LYS A 168 5.65 -5.68 19.29
CA LYS A 168 5.86 -6.92 20.04
C LYS A 168 4.83 -8.00 19.70
N HIS A 169 3.75 -7.62 19.01
CA HIS A 169 2.64 -8.47 18.61
C HIS A 169 2.43 -8.40 17.09
N ASP A 170 3.48 -8.74 16.34
CA ASP A 170 3.41 -8.93 14.89
C ASP A 170 2.74 -10.25 14.49
#